data_AF-A0A7J6LA32-F1
#
_entry.id   AF-A0A7J6LA32-F1
#
_cell.length_a   1.000
_cell.length_b   1.000
_cell.length_c   1.000
_cell.angle_alpha   90.00
_cell.angle_beta   90.00
_cell.angle_gamma   90.00
#
_symmetry.space_group_name_H-M   'P 1'
#
loop_
_entity.id
_entity.type
_entity.pdbx_description
1 polymer ?
#
loop_
_entity_poly.entity_id
_entity_poly.type
_entity_poly.pdbx_seq_one_letter_code
_entity_poly.pdbx_strand_id
1 'polypeptide(L)'
;MNGRKEIGFIMSEHTDAETDDETFMRMALAEAEMGRITTPPNPWVGCVLVQNGKVVGKGHHVRKGGPHAEINALRDMEERGESIEGSALTAYVTLEPCSHYGSTPPCCEKLIKVGVGRVVVGLEDPDPKVSGRGLRRLRQEGVIRAGPWFKPLCILSIA
;
A
#
# COMPACT_ATOMS: atom_id res chain seq x y z
N MET A 1 -50.75 -6.32 15.90
CA MET A 1 -49.96 -5.12 16.28
C MET A 1 -48.63 -5.60 16.85
N ASN A 2 -47.55 -5.11 16.24
CA ASN A 2 -46.14 -5.11 16.66
C ASN A 2 -45.52 -6.47 17.04
N GLY A 3 -44.67 -7.10 16.23
CA GLY A 3 -43.60 -6.50 15.41
C GLY A 3 -42.26 -6.78 16.10
N ARG A 4 -41.77 -8.01 15.97
CA ARG A 4 -40.40 -8.38 16.34
C ARG A 4 -39.45 -7.55 15.47
N LYS A 5 -38.65 -6.68 16.07
CA LYS A 5 -37.44 -6.17 15.41
C LYS A 5 -36.28 -7.05 15.86
N GLU A 6 -36.03 -8.09 15.08
CA GLU A 6 -34.72 -8.72 15.02
C GLU A 6 -33.73 -7.66 14.53
N ILE A 7 -32.86 -7.22 15.43
CA ILE A 7 -31.67 -6.46 15.08
C ILE A 7 -30.66 -7.46 14.52
N GLY A 8 -30.77 -7.74 13.23
CA GLY A 8 -29.76 -8.48 12.48
C GLY A 8 -28.45 -7.70 12.49
N PHE A 9 -27.51 -8.12 13.32
CA PHE A 9 -26.11 -7.73 13.22
C PHE A 9 -25.57 -8.46 11.98
N ILE A 10 -25.54 -7.76 10.84
CA ILE A 10 -24.94 -8.28 9.61
C ILE A 10 -23.42 -8.32 9.88
N MET A 11 -22.95 -9.45 10.40
CA MET A 11 -21.55 -9.84 10.30
C MET A 11 -21.29 -10.08 8.82
N SER A 12 -20.74 -9.08 8.16
CA SER A 12 -20.15 -9.24 6.85
C SER A 12 -18.92 -10.15 7.03
N GLU A 13 -19.12 -11.45 6.86
CA GLU A 13 -18.03 -12.41 6.66
C GLU A 13 -17.41 -12.14 5.28
N HIS A 14 -16.50 -11.17 5.22
CA HIS A 14 -15.48 -11.18 4.18
C HIS A 14 -14.49 -12.27 4.58
N THR A 15 -14.70 -13.48 4.06
CA THR A 15 -13.69 -14.53 4.10
C THR A 15 -12.53 -14.04 3.26
N ASP A 16 -11.49 -13.52 3.91
CA ASP A 16 -10.17 -13.32 3.31
C ASP A 16 -9.80 -14.67 2.66
N ALA A 17 -9.93 -14.80 1.34
CA ALA A 17 -9.20 -15.85 0.63
C ALA A 17 -7.74 -15.71 1.09
N GLU A 18 -7.11 -16.80 1.52
CA GLU A 18 -5.75 -16.81 2.06
C GLU A 18 -4.80 -16.09 1.07
N THR A 19 -4.62 -14.79 1.26
CA THR A 19 -3.75 -13.96 0.44
C THR A 19 -2.34 -14.23 0.92
N ASP A 20 -1.48 -14.74 0.04
CA ASP A 20 -0.05 -14.87 0.33
C ASP A 20 0.60 -13.48 0.31
N ASP A 21 0.39 -12.75 1.40
CA ASP A 21 0.93 -11.41 1.63
C ASP A 21 2.46 -11.41 1.53
N GLU A 22 3.10 -12.50 1.93
CA GLU A 22 4.55 -12.66 1.85
C GLU A 22 5.01 -12.71 0.41
N THR A 23 4.36 -13.48 -0.45
CA THR A 23 4.68 -13.52 -1.88
C THR A 23 4.57 -12.14 -2.53
N PHE A 24 3.50 -11.40 -2.27
CA PHE A 24 3.35 -10.07 -2.87
C PHE A 24 4.29 -9.03 -2.25
N MET A 25 4.60 -9.12 -0.96
CA MET A 25 5.62 -8.27 -0.35
C MET A 25 7.03 -8.57 -0.90
N ARG A 26 7.36 -9.84 -1.18
CA ARG A 26 8.61 -10.22 -1.86
C ARG A 26 8.69 -9.64 -3.26
N MET A 27 7.57 -9.59 -3.99
CA MET A 27 7.52 -8.90 -5.29
C MET A 27 7.74 -7.39 -5.12
N ALA A 28 7.15 -6.76 -4.11
CA ALA A 28 7.38 -5.34 -3.82
C ALA A 28 8.84 -5.06 -3.44
N LEU A 29 9.50 -5.96 -2.71
CA LEU A 29 10.94 -5.88 -2.44
C LEU A 29 11.79 -6.04 -3.70
N ALA A 30 11.41 -6.93 -4.62
CA ALA A 30 12.09 -7.07 -5.91
C ALA A 30 11.97 -5.80 -6.76
N GLU A 31 10.81 -5.13 -6.74
CA GLU A 31 10.65 -3.81 -7.35
C GLU A 31 11.53 -2.75 -6.66
N ALA A 32 11.56 -2.74 -5.33
CA ALA A 32 12.39 -1.82 -4.56
C ALA A 32 13.87 -1.88 -4.97
N GLU A 33 14.40 -3.08 -5.21
CA GLU A 33 15.79 -3.31 -5.60
C GLU A 33 16.19 -2.57 -6.89
N MET A 34 15.24 -2.32 -7.79
CA MET A 34 15.48 -1.58 -9.03
C MET A 34 15.90 -0.12 -8.77
N GLY A 35 15.48 0.46 -7.63
CA GLY A 35 15.83 1.81 -7.21
C GLY A 35 17.16 1.92 -6.44
N ARG A 36 17.84 0.81 -6.14
CA ARG A 36 19.00 0.76 -5.21
C ARG A 36 20.07 1.79 -5.49
N ILE A 37 20.43 1.93 -6.76
CA ILE A 37 21.59 2.73 -7.18
C ILE A 37 21.20 4.19 -7.43
N THR A 38 19.94 4.44 -7.78
CA THR A 38 19.47 5.73 -8.32
C THR A 38 18.70 6.57 -7.32
N THR A 39 18.22 5.95 -6.24
CA THR A 39 17.37 6.58 -5.22
C THR A 39 18.13 7.26 -4.09
N PRO A 40 19.28 6.75 -3.61
CA PRO A 40 20.02 7.38 -2.52
C PRO A 40 20.26 8.89 -2.75
N PRO A 41 20.12 9.73 -1.71
CA PRO A 41 19.98 9.39 -0.29
C PRO A 41 18.55 9.08 0.18
N ASN A 42 17.55 9.01 -0.72
CA ASN A 42 16.19 8.63 -0.35
C ASN A 42 16.09 7.09 -0.18
N PRO A 43 15.12 6.59 0.61
CA PRO A 43 14.84 5.16 0.69
C PRO A 43 14.33 4.64 -0.66
N TRP A 44 14.69 3.40 -0.97
CA TRP A 44 14.38 2.72 -2.22
C TRP A 44 13.16 1.84 -1.97
N VAL A 45 12.00 2.42 -2.28
CA VAL A 45 10.69 1.84 -1.98
C VAL A 45 10.16 1.14 -3.22
N GLY A 46 9.60 -0.05 -3.05
CA GLY A 46 8.79 -0.75 -4.04
C GLY A 46 7.33 -0.91 -3.59
N CYS A 47 6.43 -0.99 -4.58
CA CYS A 47 5.00 -1.14 -4.43
C CYS A 47 4.43 -2.08 -5.50
N VAL A 48 3.54 -2.97 -5.09
CA VAL A 48 2.78 -3.86 -5.98
C VAL A 48 1.29 -3.71 -5.67
N LEU A 49 0.48 -3.58 -6.72
CA LEU A 49 -0.97 -3.53 -6.67
C LEU A 49 -1.54 -4.88 -7.08
N VAL A 50 -2.42 -5.43 -6.25
CA VAL A 50 -3.02 -6.75 -6.45
C VAL A 50 -4.54 -6.64 -6.40
N GLN A 51 -5.20 -7.25 -7.37
CA GLN A 51 -6.65 -7.37 -7.44
C GLN A 51 -6.99 -8.82 -7.80
N ASN A 52 -7.92 -9.43 -7.07
CA ASN A 52 -8.35 -10.82 -7.31
C ASN A 52 -7.18 -11.81 -7.39
N GLY A 53 -6.16 -11.64 -6.53
CA GLY A 53 -4.95 -12.48 -6.49
C GLY A 53 -3.97 -12.27 -7.65
N LYS A 54 -4.21 -11.28 -8.53
CA LYS A 54 -3.34 -10.96 -9.67
C LYS A 54 -2.67 -9.62 -9.47
N VAL A 55 -1.41 -9.53 -9.86
CA VAL A 55 -0.70 -8.25 -9.91
C VAL A 55 -1.23 -7.44 -11.09
N VAL A 56 -1.80 -6.27 -10.78
CA VAL A 56 -2.36 -5.33 -11.76
C VAL A 56 -1.50 -4.08 -11.92
N GLY A 57 -0.51 -3.86 -11.04
CA GLY A 57 0.43 -2.74 -11.18
C GLY A 57 1.68 -2.93 -10.34
N LYS A 58 2.81 -2.39 -10.79
CA LYS A 58 4.10 -2.44 -10.08
C LYS A 58 4.86 -1.13 -10.23
N GLY A 59 5.62 -0.76 -9.20
CA GLY A 59 6.46 0.42 -9.29
C GLY A 59 7.44 0.54 -8.13
N HIS A 60 8.50 1.30 -8.38
CA HIS A 60 9.51 1.65 -7.38
C HIS A 60 9.85 3.13 -7.46
N HIS A 61 10.40 3.69 -6.39
CA HIS A 61 10.94 5.04 -6.42
C HIS A 61 12.23 5.03 -7.25
N VAL A 62 12.24 5.73 -8.38
CA VAL A 62 13.36 5.66 -9.34
C VAL A 62 14.51 6.57 -8.93
N ARG A 63 14.22 7.77 -8.44
CA ARG A 63 15.22 8.79 -8.10
C ARG A 63 14.64 9.88 -7.21
N LYS A 64 15.49 10.57 -6.45
CA LYS A 64 15.12 11.75 -5.68
C LYS A 64 14.35 12.78 -6.52
N GLY A 65 13.22 13.27 -5.98
CA GLY A 65 12.34 14.24 -6.63
C GLY A 65 11.43 13.65 -7.72
N GLY A 66 11.58 12.36 -8.03
CA GLY A 66 10.63 11.62 -8.85
C GLY A 66 9.40 11.15 -8.08
N PRO A 67 8.41 10.56 -8.77
CA PRO A 67 7.26 9.95 -8.12
C PRO A 67 7.68 8.79 -7.19
N HIS A 68 6.90 8.59 -6.13
CA HIS A 68 7.08 7.46 -5.21
C HIS A 68 6.58 6.15 -5.83
N ALA A 69 6.94 5.04 -5.20
CA ALA A 69 6.61 3.70 -5.65
C ALA A 69 5.11 3.49 -5.90
N GLU A 70 4.27 3.98 -4.98
CA GLU A 70 2.81 3.88 -5.05
C GLU A 70 2.25 4.61 -6.27
N ILE A 71 2.83 5.76 -6.61
CA ILE A 71 2.43 6.54 -7.79
C ILE A 71 2.84 5.83 -9.07
N ASN A 72 4.05 5.27 -9.10
CA ASN A 72 4.52 4.52 -10.26
C ASN A 72 3.72 3.23 -10.46
N ALA A 73 3.34 2.53 -9.39
CA ALA A 73 2.50 1.34 -9.47
C ALA A 73 1.09 1.64 -10.01
N LEU A 74 0.50 2.77 -9.61
CA LEU A 74 -0.79 3.23 -10.15
C LEU A 74 -0.69 3.61 -11.63
N ARG A 75 0.43 4.20 -12.06
CA ARG A 75 0.66 4.52 -13.48
C ARG A 75 0.83 3.26 -14.33
N ASP A 76 1.63 2.31 -13.87
CA ASP A 76 1.80 1.01 -14.55
C ASP A 76 0.45 0.26 -14.64
N MET A 77 -0.38 0.32 -13.60
CA MET A 77 -1.75 -0.22 -13.65
C MET A 77 -2.60 0.45 -14.74
N GLU A 78 -2.58 1.78 -14.81
CA GLU A 78 -3.33 2.54 -15.81
C GLU A 78 -2.82 2.27 -17.24
N GLU A 79 -1.51 2.18 -17.43
CA GLU A 79 -0.86 1.84 -18.71
C GLU A 79 -1.20 0.43 -19.20
N ARG A 80 -1.41 -0.52 -18.27
CA ARG A 80 -1.89 -1.87 -18.59
C ARG A 80 -3.37 -1.92 -18.95
N GLY A 81 -4.11 -0.83 -18.77
CA GLY A 81 -5.56 -0.78 -18.98
C GLY A 81 -6.36 -1.49 -17.88
N GLU A 82 -5.77 -1.66 -16.69
CA GLU A 82 -6.43 -2.28 -15.56
C GLU A 82 -7.35 -1.27 -14.85
N SER A 83 -8.45 -1.75 -14.27
CA SER A 83 -9.42 -0.92 -13.55
C SER A 83 -9.69 -1.48 -12.15
N ILE A 84 -10.04 -0.59 -11.23
CA ILE A 84 -10.30 -0.94 -9.84
C ILE A 84 -11.69 -1.55 -9.72
N GLU A 85 -11.78 -2.79 -9.27
CA GLU A 85 -13.04 -3.49 -9.01
C GLU A 85 -13.46 -3.32 -7.55
N GLY A 86 -14.34 -2.34 -7.29
CA GLY A 86 -14.86 -2.07 -5.95
C GLY A 86 -13.73 -1.78 -4.95
N SER A 87 -13.70 -2.52 -3.84
CA SER A 87 -12.64 -2.43 -2.82
C SER A 87 -11.64 -3.59 -2.88
N ALA A 88 -11.57 -4.32 -4.00
CA ALA A 88 -10.72 -5.51 -4.13
C ALA A 88 -9.22 -5.20 -4.29
N LEU A 89 -8.86 -3.94 -4.53
CA LEU A 89 -7.47 -3.54 -4.73
C LEU A 89 -6.70 -3.51 -3.40
N THR A 90 -5.61 -4.27 -3.36
CA THR A 90 -4.63 -4.28 -2.27
C THR A 90 -3.30 -3.69 -2.75
N ALA A 91 -2.75 -2.74 -2.00
CA ALA A 91 -1.39 -2.24 -2.21
C ALA A 91 -0.41 -2.87 -1.21
N TYR A 92 0.67 -3.46 -1.71
CA TYR A 92 1.79 -3.96 -0.93
C TYR A 92 2.95 -2.99 -1.09
N VAL A 93 3.33 -2.30 -0.02
CA VAL A 93 4.36 -1.27 -0.04
C VAL A 93 5.44 -1.56 0.99
N THR A 94 6.70 -1.45 0.59
CA THR A 94 7.85 -1.84 1.42
C THR A 94 8.11 -0.89 2.60
N LEU A 95 7.72 0.38 2.50
CA LEU A 95 7.84 1.41 3.53
C LEU A 95 6.49 2.12 3.74
N GLU A 96 6.24 2.66 4.93
CA GLU A 96 5.04 3.43 5.23
C GLU A 96 4.81 4.54 4.18
N PRO A 97 3.61 4.61 3.57
CA PRO A 97 3.27 5.68 2.64
C PRO A 97 3.38 7.05 3.29
N CYS A 98 4.03 7.98 2.59
CA CYS A 98 4.24 9.32 3.13
C CYS A 98 2.91 10.03 3.43
N SER A 99 2.90 10.80 4.53
CA SER A 99 1.73 11.54 5.02
C SER A 99 1.91 13.06 5.01
N HIS A 100 3.00 13.56 4.45
CA HIS A 100 3.34 14.99 4.43
C HIS A 100 3.21 15.55 3.01
N TYR A 101 2.83 16.82 2.92
CA TYR A 101 2.77 17.53 1.65
C TYR A 101 4.17 17.99 1.26
N GLY A 102 4.66 17.45 0.14
CA GLY A 102 5.81 17.99 -0.59
C GLY A 102 5.35 18.74 -1.83
N SER A 103 6.05 18.58 -2.94
CA SER A 103 5.60 19.08 -4.26
C SER A 103 4.41 18.30 -4.83
N THR A 104 4.12 17.11 -4.28
CA THR A 104 2.95 16.29 -4.62
C THR A 104 2.12 15.97 -3.36
N PRO A 105 0.81 15.70 -3.51
CA PRO A 105 -0.01 15.19 -2.41
C PRO A 105 0.57 13.91 -1.78
N PRO A 106 0.29 13.64 -0.50
CA PRO A 106 0.78 12.44 0.19
C PRO A 106 0.31 11.15 -0.48
N CYS A 107 1.15 10.11 -0.44
CA CYS A 107 0.81 8.82 -1.06
C CYS A 107 -0.39 8.15 -0.37
N CYS A 108 -0.54 8.32 0.95
CA CYS A 108 -1.72 7.81 1.65
C CYS A 108 -3.03 8.41 1.11
N GLU A 109 -3.09 9.72 0.86
CA GLU A 109 -4.28 10.37 0.28
C GLU A 109 -4.56 9.90 -1.15
N LYS A 110 -3.49 9.65 -1.93
CA LYS A 110 -3.66 9.12 -3.29
C LYS A 110 -4.26 7.72 -3.27
N LEU A 111 -3.78 6.83 -2.39
CA LEU A 111 -4.30 5.47 -2.21
C LEU A 111 -5.77 5.47 -1.76
N ILE A 112 -6.13 6.36 -0.83
CA ILE A 112 -7.52 6.57 -0.40
C ILE A 112 -8.37 7.03 -1.58
N LYS A 113 -7.90 8.05 -2.31
CA LYS A 113 -8.65 8.66 -3.43
C LYS A 113 -8.93 7.67 -4.56
N VAL A 114 -8.01 6.75 -4.84
CA VAL A 114 -8.23 5.72 -5.88
C VAL A 114 -9.10 4.57 -5.38
N GLY A 115 -9.43 4.50 -4.09
CA GLY A 115 -10.31 3.47 -3.54
C GLY A 115 -9.60 2.15 -3.23
N VAL A 116 -8.31 2.18 -2.87
CA VAL A 116 -7.60 0.99 -2.36
C VAL A 116 -8.30 0.48 -1.09
N GLY A 117 -8.73 -0.79 -1.09
CA GLY A 117 -9.43 -1.38 0.05
C GLY A 117 -8.51 -1.86 1.18
N ARG A 118 -7.25 -2.19 0.83
CA ARG A 118 -6.27 -2.73 1.77
C ARG A 118 -4.85 -2.26 1.44
N VAL A 119 -4.08 -1.88 2.45
CA VAL A 119 -2.66 -1.49 2.29
C VAL A 119 -1.82 -2.30 3.27
N VAL A 120 -0.96 -3.15 2.74
CA VAL A 120 0.00 -3.98 3.49
C VAL A 120 1.36 -3.30 3.45
N VAL A 121 1.94 -3.06 4.63
CA VAL A 121 3.18 -2.28 4.76
C VAL A 121 4.32 -3.16 5.28
N GLY A 122 5.48 -3.11 4.66
CA GLY A 122 6.66 -3.88 5.08
C GLY A 122 7.28 -3.32 6.36
N LEU A 123 7.58 -2.03 6.36
CA LEU A 123 8.24 -1.31 7.46
C LEU A 123 7.53 0.01 7.77
N GLU A 124 7.32 0.29 9.06
CA GLU A 124 6.92 1.62 9.53
C GLU A 124 8.09 2.60 9.38
N ASP A 125 7.84 3.83 8.93
CA ASP A 125 8.92 4.77 8.65
C ASP A 125 9.73 5.05 9.94
N PRO A 126 11.06 4.84 9.94
CA PRO A 126 11.89 5.12 11.09
C PRO A 126 12.07 6.62 11.37
N ASP A 127 11.79 7.52 10.41
CA ASP A 127 11.83 8.96 10.63
C ASP A 127 10.71 9.35 11.61
N PRO A 128 11.03 9.87 12.81
CA PRO A 128 10.02 10.31 13.78
C PRO A 128 9.06 11.37 13.25
N LYS A 129 9.44 12.08 12.18
CA LYS A 129 8.61 13.07 11.49
C LYS A 129 7.52 12.42 10.62
N VAL A 130 7.64 11.14 10.30
CA VAL A 130 6.68 10.41 9.45
C VAL A 130 6.00 9.30 10.24
N SER A 131 6.77 8.58 11.07
CA SER A 131 6.39 7.38 11.81
C SER A 131 4.93 7.33 12.27
N GLY A 132 4.20 6.41 11.65
CA GLY A 132 2.83 6.02 11.96
C GLY A 132 1.74 7.01 11.55
N ARG A 133 2.06 8.17 10.96
CA ARG A 133 1.06 9.17 10.54
C ARG A 133 0.30 8.69 9.30
N GLY A 134 1.00 8.13 8.32
CA GLY A 134 0.40 7.58 7.10
C GLY A 134 -0.48 6.39 7.45
N LEU A 135 0.02 5.50 8.32
CA LEU A 135 -0.75 4.35 8.80
C LEU A 135 -2.01 4.78 9.56
N ARG A 136 -1.94 5.80 10.42
CA ARG A 136 -3.12 6.35 11.12
C ARG A 136 -4.15 6.90 10.14
N ARG A 137 -3.70 7.65 9.12
CA ARG A 137 -4.59 8.22 8.10
C ARG A 137 -5.33 7.15 7.30
N LEU A 138 -4.63 6.11 6.86
CA LEU A 138 -5.24 4.98 6.14
C LEU A 138 -6.28 4.25 6.99
N ARG A 139 -5.98 4.00 8.27
CA ARG A 139 -6.91 3.35 9.21
C ARG A 139 -8.19 4.15 9.44
N GLN A 140 -8.11 5.48 9.46
CA GLN A 140 -9.29 6.34 9.64
C GLN A 140 -10.31 6.22 8.50
N GLU A 141 -9.86 5.89 7.30
CA GLU A 141 -10.71 5.72 6.11
C GLU A 141 -11.18 4.27 5.91
N GLY A 142 -10.97 3.40 6.91
CA GLY A 142 -11.38 2.00 6.82
C GLY A 142 -10.50 1.14 5.92
N VAL A 143 -9.31 1.61 5.52
CA VAL A 143 -8.32 0.80 4.79
C VAL A 143 -7.67 -0.18 5.77
N ILE A 144 -7.96 -1.46 5.62
CA ILE A 144 -7.61 -2.52 6.58
C ILE A 144 -6.17 -3.03 6.35
N ARG A 145 -5.47 -3.40 7.44
CA ARG A 145 -4.14 -4.06 7.58
C ARG A 145 -2.84 -3.27 7.30
N ALA A 146 -2.73 -2.09 7.90
CA ALA A 146 -1.43 -1.48 8.23
C ALA A 146 -0.75 -2.19 9.42
N GLY A 147 0.33 -2.95 9.21
CA GLY A 147 1.23 -3.39 10.28
C GLY A 147 2.61 -3.79 9.75
N PRO A 148 3.69 -3.67 10.55
CA PRO A 148 5.06 -3.94 10.12
C PRO A 148 5.39 -5.43 10.28
N TRP A 149 5.05 -6.25 9.29
CA TRP A 149 5.16 -7.72 9.39
C TRP A 149 6.40 -8.31 8.71
N PHE A 150 7.15 -7.51 7.95
CA PHE A 150 8.32 -7.97 7.20
C PHE A 150 9.63 -7.24 7.57
N LYS A 151 9.74 -6.77 8.83
CA LYS A 151 10.89 -6.01 9.34
C LYS A 151 12.27 -6.56 8.91
N PRO A 152 12.58 -7.87 9.01
CA PRO A 152 13.91 -8.35 8.63
C PRO A 152 14.23 -8.21 7.13
N LEU A 153 13.22 -8.34 6.27
CA LEU A 153 13.38 -8.28 4.81
C LEU A 153 13.38 -6.83 4.29
N CYS A 154 12.61 -5.94 4.91
CA CYS A 154 12.45 -4.55 4.47
C CYS A 154 13.48 -3.58 5.06
N ILE A 155 14.28 -3.97 6.07
CA ILE A 155 15.36 -3.12 6.61
C ILE A 155 16.43 -2.85 5.53
N LEU A 156 16.65 -3.78 4.60
CA LEU A 156 17.66 -3.60 3.55
C LEU A 156 17.26 -2.50 2.56
N SER A 157 15.97 -2.26 2.33
CA SER A 157 15.45 -1.28 1.36
C SER A 157 15.36 0.17 1.89
N ILE A 158 15.88 0.43 3.09
CA ILE A 158 15.97 1.78 3.68
C ILE A 158 17.41 2.21 3.98
N ALA A 159 18.40 1.36 3.69
CA ALA A 159 19.83 1.63 3.88
C ALA A 159 20.48 2.21 2.62
#